data_AF-A0A7W0S2A1-F1
#
_entry.id   AF-A0A7W0S2A1-F1
#
_cell.length_a   1.000
_cell.length_b   1.000
_cell.length_c   1.000
_cell.angle_alpha   90.00
_cell.angle_beta   90.00
_cell.angle_gamma   90.00
#
_symmetry.space_group_name_H-M   'P 1'
#
loop_
_entity.id
_entity.type
_entity.pdbx_description
1 polymer ?
#
loop_
_entity_poly.entity_id
_entity_poly.type
_entity_poly.pdbx_seq_one_letter_code
_entity_poly.pdbx_strand_id
1 'polypeptide(L)'
;MTALAAGAVFIGAGLQSATGFGFALVSAPLLFAVLGPKPAVSAAIVLGLEVNLLTLASERRVPAVLHGEAARLVAWAVPGLAVG
;
A
#
# COMPACT_ATOMS: atom_id res chain seq x y z
N MET A 1 27.79 10.38 8.90
CA MET A 1 27.31 9.10 8.32
C MET A 1 26.27 8.41 9.19
N THR A 2 26.48 8.30 10.50
CA THR A 2 25.54 7.68 11.45
C THR A 2 24.16 8.35 11.51
N ALA A 3 24.07 9.67 11.40
CA ALA A 3 22.79 10.39 11.37
C ALA A 3 21.94 10.10 10.12
N LEU A 4 22.58 9.91 8.97
CA LEU A 4 21.90 9.55 7.72
C LEU A 4 21.38 8.10 7.77
N ALA A 5 22.19 7.21 8.34
CA ALA A 5 21.82 5.83 8.58
C ALA A 5 20.66 5.72 9.58
N ALA A 6 20.65 6.51 10.65
CA ALA A 6 19.53 6.59 11.59
C ALA A 6 18.25 7.14 10.93
N GLY A 7 18.37 8.14 10.06
CA GLY A 7 17.24 8.67 9.29
C GLY A 7 16.64 7.64 8.33
N ALA A 8 17.48 6.89 7.61
CA ALA A 8 17.03 5.81 6.72
C ALA A 8 16.36 4.66 7.49
N VAL A 9 16.86 4.34 8.70
CA VAL A 9 16.26 3.32 9.56
C VAL A 9 14.93 3.79 10.16
N PHE A 10 14.77 5.07 10.48
CA PHE A 10 13.50 5.64 10.95
C PHE A 10 12.44 5.69 9.85
N ILE A 11 12.86 6.03 8.62
CA ILE A 11 12.01 6.01 7.43
C ILE A 11 11.63 4.57 7.07
N GLY A 12 12.60 3.64 7.13
CA GLY A 12 12.38 2.21 6.94
C GLY A 12 11.44 1.61 7.98
N ALA A 13 11.58 1.96 9.26
CA ALA A 13 10.67 1.54 10.33
C ALA A 13 9.27 2.18 10.19
N GLY A 14 9.17 3.41 9.69
CA GLY A 14 7.90 4.05 9.34
C GLY A 14 7.20 3.39 8.15
N LEU A 15 7.97 2.94 7.15
CA LEU A 15 7.50 2.10 6.05
C LEU A 15 7.26 0.65 6.48
N GLN A 16 7.82 0.20 7.60
CA GLN A 16 7.58 -1.12 8.19
C GLN A 16 6.25 -1.17 8.96
N SER A 17 5.72 -0.03 9.42
CA SER A 17 4.31 0.10 9.81
C SER A 17 3.37 -0.02 8.58
N ALA A 18 3.95 -0.08 7.37
CA ALA A 18 3.25 -0.24 6.12
C ALA A 18 3.07 -1.71 5.70
N THR A 19 2.47 -2.48 6.59
CA THR A 19 1.39 -3.39 6.17
C THR A 19 0.11 -2.59 5.80
N GLY A 20 0.13 -1.25 5.92
CA GLY A 20 -0.93 -0.30 5.53
C GLY A 20 -0.45 1.01 4.84
N PHE A 21 -1.28 2.05 4.95
CA PHE A 21 -1.33 3.33 4.19
C PHE A 21 0.01 4.08 3.96
N GLY A 22 1.02 3.91 4.84
CA GLY A 22 2.29 4.66 4.78
C GLY A 22 3.17 4.34 3.57
N PHE A 23 3.13 3.12 3.06
CA PHE A 23 3.85 2.72 1.83
C PHE A 23 3.25 3.38 0.59
N ALA A 24 1.93 3.46 0.51
CA ALA A 24 1.22 4.09 -0.59
C ALA A 24 1.54 5.59 -0.69
N LEU A 25 1.67 6.28 0.45
CA LEU A 25 2.00 7.71 0.52
C LEU A 25 3.38 8.05 -0.05
N VAL A 26 4.35 7.13 0.05
CA VAL A 26 5.70 7.33 -0.50
C VAL A 26 5.80 6.81 -1.93
N SER A 27 5.24 5.63 -2.20
CA SER A 27 5.37 4.96 -3.50
C SER A 27 4.58 5.65 -4.61
N ALA A 28 3.35 6.13 -4.34
CA ALA A 28 2.50 6.74 -5.36
C ALA A 28 3.12 7.98 -6.05
N PRO A 29 3.60 9.02 -5.33
CA PRO A 29 4.24 10.17 -5.97
C PRO A 29 5.57 9.80 -6.65
N LEU A 30 6.32 8.82 -6.12
CA LEU A 30 7.57 8.34 -6.72
C LEU A 30 7.31 7.63 -8.06
N LEU A 31 6.32 6.74 -8.09
CA LEU A 31 5.89 6.05 -9.30
C LEU A 31 5.36 7.03 -10.34
N PHE A 32 4.58 8.03 -9.90
CA PHE A 32 4.09 9.09 -10.79
C PHE A 32 5.25 9.91 -11.38
N ALA A 33 6.23 10.27 -10.57
CA ALA A 33 7.40 11.03 -11.02
C ALA A 33 8.27 10.26 -12.02
N VAL A 34 8.37 8.93 -11.89
CA VAL A 34 9.24 8.09 -12.72
C VAL A 34 8.54 7.56 -13.98
N LEU A 35 7.30 7.11 -13.86
CA LEU A 35 6.58 6.41 -14.94
C LEU A 35 5.58 7.32 -15.67
N GLY A 36 5.21 8.44 -15.06
CA GLY A 36 4.10 9.27 -15.54
C GLY A 36 2.72 8.72 -15.15
N PRO A 37 1.64 9.49 -15.42
CA PRO A 37 0.35 9.32 -14.75
C PRO A 37 -0.31 7.95 -14.90
N LYS A 38 -0.41 7.45 -16.13
CA LYS A 38 -1.14 6.21 -16.44
C LYS A 38 -0.44 4.95 -15.91
N PRO A 39 0.85 4.69 -16.25
CA PRO A 39 1.54 3.49 -15.78
C PRO A 39 1.81 3.50 -14.27
N ALA A 40 1.90 4.67 -13.64
CA ALA A 40 2.07 4.77 -12.20
C ALA A 40 0.89 4.18 -11.41
N VAL A 41 -0.35 4.35 -11.90
CA VAL A 41 -1.54 3.78 -11.25
C VAL A 41 -1.49 2.26 -11.29
N SER A 42 -1.21 1.68 -12.45
CA SER A 42 -1.09 0.22 -12.61
C SER A 42 0.05 -0.34 -11.75
N ALA A 43 1.21 0.31 -11.74
CA ALA A 43 2.34 -0.09 -10.92
C ALA A 43 2.02 0.00 -9.42
N ALA A 44 1.32 1.05 -8.97
CA ALA A 44 0.92 1.22 -7.58
C ALA A 44 -0.10 0.16 -7.14
N ILE A 45 -1.03 -0.25 -8.01
CA ILE A 45 -1.98 -1.33 -7.73
C ILE A 45 -1.24 -2.66 -7.56
N VAL A 46 -0.33 -3.00 -8.49
CA VAL A 46 0.44 -4.24 -8.45
C VAL A 46 1.33 -4.29 -7.21
N LEU A 47 2.08 -3.22 -6.93
CA LEU A 47 2.93 -3.11 -5.75
C LEU A 47 2.12 -3.16 -4.45
N GLY A 48 0.98 -2.46 -4.42
CA GLY A 48 0.07 -2.51 -3.28
C GLY A 48 -0.45 -3.93 -3.02
N LEU A 49 -0.85 -4.65 -4.06
CA LEU A 49 -1.29 -6.04 -3.95
C LEU A 49 -0.17 -6.94 -3.41
N GLU A 50 1.03 -6.82 -3.95
CA GLU A 50 2.19 -7.61 -3.54
C GLU A 50 2.52 -7.40 -2.06
N VAL A 51 2.58 -6.14 -1.60
CA VAL A 51 2.83 -5.81 -0.20
C VAL A 51 1.73 -6.34 0.73
N ASN A 52 0.46 -6.27 0.33
CA ASN A 52 -0.65 -6.82 1.10
C ASN A 52 -0.60 -8.35 1.17
N LEU A 53 -0.23 -9.03 0.09
CA LEU A 53 -0.06 -10.49 0.09
C LEU A 53 1.11 -10.93 0.97
N LEU A 54 2.23 -10.22 0.89
CA LEU A 54 3.40 -10.46 1.75
C LEU A 54 3.07 -10.23 3.22
N THR A 55 2.31 -9.18 3.54
CA THR A 55 1.78 -8.91 4.88
C THR A 55 0.99 -10.11 5.40
N LEU A 56 0.00 -10.55 4.61
CA LEU A 56 -0.90 -11.63 5.01
C LEU A 56 -0.16 -12.96 5.19
N ALA A 57 0.83 -13.23 4.32
CA ALA A 57 1.68 -14.42 4.42
C ALA A 57 2.61 -14.37 5.65
N SER A 58 3.07 -13.19 6.04
CA SER A 58 4.00 -13.00 7.17
C SER A 58 3.32 -13.14 8.53
N GLU A 59 2.08 -12.68 8.67
CA GLU A 59 1.42 -12.57 9.97
C GLU A 59 1.08 -13.91 10.63
N ARG A 60 1.04 -15.04 9.91
CA ARG A 60 0.77 -16.43 10.38
C ARG A 60 -0.43 -16.63 11.33
N ARG A 61 -1.20 -15.58 11.58
CA ARG A 61 -2.38 -15.55 12.45
C ARG A 61 -3.62 -15.65 11.57
N VAL A 62 -4.69 -16.24 12.11
CA VAL A 62 -5.99 -16.24 11.44
C VAL A 62 -6.52 -14.81 11.41
N PRO A 63 -6.71 -14.18 10.24
CA PRO A 63 -7.18 -12.81 10.16
C PRO A 63 -8.62 -12.71 10.68
N ALA A 64 -8.86 -11.80 11.63
CA ALA A 64 -10.21 -11.48 12.08
C ALA A 64 -10.87 -10.53 11.07
N VAL A 65 -11.37 -11.07 9.96
CA VAL A 65 -11.93 -10.28 8.86
C VAL A 65 -13.34 -9.80 9.19
N LEU A 66 -13.56 -8.47 9.18
CA LEU A 66 -14.87 -7.84 9.32
C LEU A 66 -15.63 -7.85 7.99
N HIS A 67 -16.09 -9.03 7.57
CA HIS A 67 -16.67 -9.25 6.24
C HIS A 67 -17.80 -8.26 5.85
N GLY A 68 -18.65 -7.88 6.80
CA GLY A 68 -19.74 -6.94 6.53
C GLY A 68 -19.27 -5.52 6.18
N GLU A 69 -18.22 -5.04 6.84
CA GLU A 69 -17.63 -3.72 6.59
C GLU A 69 -16.79 -3.75 5.31
N ALA A 70 -15.99 -4.80 5.13
CA ALA A 70 -15.22 -5.01 3.91
C ALA A 70 -16.13 -5.05 2.68
N ALA A 71 -17.26 -5.76 2.74
CA ALA A 71 -18.23 -5.81 1.65
C ALA A 71 -18.84 -4.44 1.33
N ARG A 72 -19.15 -3.63 2.35
CA ARG A 72 -19.67 -2.26 2.15
C ARG A 72 -18.62 -1.35 1.52
N LEU A 73 -17.37 -1.43 1.95
CA LEU A 73 -16.27 -0.67 1.36
C LEU A 73 -16.06 -1.05 -0.11
N VAL A 74 -16.05 -2.34 -0.43
CA VAL A 74 -15.92 -2.83 -1.81
C VAL A 74 -17.12 -2.41 -2.65
N ALA A 75 -18.34 -2.51 -2.12
CA ALA A 75 -19.56 -2.09 -2.83
C ALA A 75 -19.50 -0.60 -3.21
N TRP A 76 -18.98 0.26 -2.34
CA TRP A 76 -18.78 1.68 -2.64
C TRP A 76 -17.61 1.96 -3.61
N ALA A 77 -16.67 1.03 -3.76
CA ALA A 77 -15.61 1.14 -4.77
C ALA A 77 -16.12 0.81 -6.19
N VAL A 78 -17.19 0.01 -6.33
CA VAL A 78 -17.80 -0.35 -7.63
C VAL A 78 -18.19 0.86 -8.49
N PRO A 79 -18.92 1.87 -7.99
CA PRO A 79 -19.23 3.05 -8.80
C PRO A 79 -17.97 3.83 -9.20
N GLY A 80 -16.93 3.86 -8.35
CA GLY A 80 -15.63 4.44 -8.69
C GLY A 80 -14.95 3.72 -9.86
N LEU A 81 -15.05 2.40 -9.93
CA LEU A 81 -14.56 1.60 -11.06
C LEU A 81 -15.34 1.84 -12.35
N ALA A 82 -16.65 2.13 -12.27
CA ALA A 82 -17.48 2.40 -13.43
C ALA A 82 -17.24 3.79 -14.05
N VAL A 83 -16.79 4.74 -13.24
CA VAL A 83 -16.53 6.14 -13.65
C VAL A 83 -15.04 6.40 -13.95
N GLY A 84 -14.16 5.52 -13.46
CA GLY A 84 -12.69 5.62 -13.58
C GLY A 84 -12.12 5.41 -14.98
#